data_AF-A0A0Q5K0Q9-F1
#
_entry.id   AF-A0A0Q5K0Q9-F1
#
_cell.length_a   1.000
_cell.length_b   1.000
_cell.length_c   1.000
_cell.angle_alpha   90.00
_cell.angle_beta   90.00
_cell.angle_gamma   90.00
#
_symmetry.space_group_name_H-M   'P 1'
#
loop_
_entity.id
_entity.type
_entity.pdbx_description
1 polymer ?
#
loop_
_entity_poly.entity_id
_entity_poly.type
_entity_poly.pdbx_seq_one_letter_code
_entity_poly.pdbx_strand_id
1 'polypeptide(L)' 'MTRHDPERSSAVNPIAIGIVLGLPAGAAIGVFGFDNLALGLLLGAAVGLTAGVAADTLLRRRSDR' A
#
# COMPACT_ATOMS: atom_id res chain seq x y z
N MET A 1 -31.76 -18.08 -15.48
CA MET A 1 -30.36 -18.52 -15.30
C MET A 1 -29.46 -17.30 -15.52
N THR A 2 -29.40 -16.42 -14.52
CA THR A 2 -28.61 -15.17 -14.57
C THR A 2 -27.33 -15.40 -13.80
N ARG A 3 -26.20 -15.50 -14.51
CA ARG A 3 -24.87 -15.49 -13.89
C ARG A 3 -24.70 -14.14 -13.21
N HIS A 4 -24.82 -14.13 -11.89
CA HIS A 4 -24.24 -13.08 -11.08
C HIS A 4 -22.74 -13.39 -10.99
N ASP A 5 -21.96 -12.77 -11.86
CA ASP A 5 -20.52 -12.65 -11.68
C ASP A 5 -20.22 -11.30 -11.00
N PRO A 6 -20.17 -11.22 -9.66
CA PRO A 6 -19.38 -10.21 -8.99
C PRO A 6 -18.15 -10.86 -8.35
N GLU A 7 -17.52 -11.85 -8.99
CA GLU A 7 -16.10 -12.11 -8.73
C GLU A 7 -15.30 -10.98 -9.40
N ARG A 8 -15.42 -9.79 -8.81
CA ARG A 8 -14.42 -8.75 -8.90
C ARG A 8 -13.18 -9.37 -8.26
N SER A 9 -12.46 -10.18 -9.04
CA SER A 9 -11.17 -10.75 -8.71
C SER A 9 -10.43 -9.67 -7.97
N SER A 10 -10.23 -9.89 -6.67
CA SER A 10 -9.59 -8.92 -5.79
C SER A 10 -8.14 -8.86 -6.25
N ALA A 11 -7.90 -8.10 -7.32
CA ALA A 11 -6.58 -7.69 -7.75
C ALA A 11 -6.11 -6.77 -6.64
N VAL A 12 -5.64 -7.40 -5.57
CA VAL A 12 -5.07 -6.77 -4.40
C VAL A 12 -3.95 -5.89 -4.92
N ASN A 13 -4.22 -4.59 -5.00
CA ASN A 13 -3.28 -3.63 -5.56
C ASN A 13 -2.14 -3.47 -4.55
N PRO A 14 -0.92 -3.94 -4.86
CA PRO A 14 0.20 -3.90 -3.93
C PRO A 14 0.59 -2.47 -3.55
N ILE A 15 0.31 -1.49 -4.41
CA ILE A 15 0.46 -0.07 -4.11
C ILE A 15 -0.53 0.35 -3.00
N ALA A 16 -1.78 -0.10 -3.09
CA ALA A 16 -2.78 0.19 -2.06
C ALA A 16 -2.42 -0.47 -0.72
N ILE A 17 -1.89 -1.70 -0.73
CA ILE A 17 -1.37 -2.34 0.49
C ILE A 17 -0.24 -1.51 1.09
N GLY A 18 0.72 -1.07 0.26
CA GLY A 18 1.85 -0.26 0.68
C GLY A 18 1.40 1.02 1.39
N ILE A 19 0.38 1.70 0.86
CA ILE A 19 -0.20 2.91 1.47
C ILE A 19 -0.92 2.58 2.79
N VAL A 20 -1.76 1.54 2.80
CA VAL A 20 -2.54 1.13 3.99
C VAL A 20 -1.63 0.73 5.15
N LEU A 21 -0.47 0.13 4.87
CA LEU A 21 0.51 -0.22 5.90
C LEU A 21 1.43 0.96 6.24
N GLY A 22 1.84 1.75 5.25
CA GLY A 22 2.78 2.84 5.40
C GLY A 22 2.22 4.03 6.17
N LEU A 23 0.96 4.41 5.94
CA LEU A 23 0.32 5.53 6.62
C LEU A 23 0.21 5.36 8.15
N PRO A 24 -0.34 4.26 8.70
CA PRO A 24 -0.41 4.09 10.15
C PRO A 24 0.97 3.92 10.79
N ALA A 25 1.90 3.24 10.12
CA ALA A 25 3.29 3.14 10.59
C ALA A 25 3.98 4.50 10.64
N GLY A 26 3.85 5.30 9.58
CA GLY A 26 4.40 6.65 9.53
C GLY A 26 3.72 7.61 10.51
N ALA A 27 2.40 7.52 10.67
CA ALA A 27 1.67 8.32 11.66
C ALA A 27 2.19 8.04 13.08
N ALA A 28 2.40 6.77 13.43
CA ALA A 28 3.00 6.40 14.71
C ALA A 28 4.42 6.98 14.85
N ILE A 29 5.29 6.81 13.84
CA ILE A 29 6.65 7.35 13.87
C ILE A 29 6.65 8.89 13.96
N GLY A 30 5.74 9.57 13.27
CA GLY A 30 5.64 11.03 13.31
C GLY A 30 5.22 11.56 14.66
N VAL A 31 4.21 10.95 15.27
CA VAL A 31 3.70 11.36 16.58
C VAL A 31 4.68 11.01 17.69
N PHE A 32 5.25 9.80 17.69
CA PHE A 32 6.14 9.35 18.77
C PHE A 32 7.62 9.75 18.58
N GLY A 33 8.07 10.00 17.35
CA GLY A 33 9.47 10.29 17.05
C GLY A 33 9.75 11.77 16.74
N PHE A 34 8.79 12.48 16.15
CA PHE A 34 8.99 13.85 15.67
C PHE A 34 7.99 14.86 16.25
N ASP A 35 7.07 14.41 17.12
CA ASP A 35 5.90 15.18 17.59
C ASP A 35 5.14 15.87 16.45
N ASN A 36 5.20 15.30 15.25
CA ASN A 36 4.70 15.91 14.03
C ASN A 36 4.05 14.84 13.14
N LEU A 37 2.72 14.80 13.21
CA LEU A 37 1.90 13.89 12.43
C LEU A 37 2.08 14.10 10.92
N ALA A 38 2.23 15.36 10.46
CA ALA A 38 2.37 15.64 9.04
C ALA A 38 3.68 15.06 8.48
N LEU A 39 4.79 15.20 9.22
CA LEU A 39 6.07 14.58 8.85
C LEU A 39 5.97 13.05 8.87
N GLY A 40 5.33 12.49 9.88
CA GLY A 40 5.11 11.04 9.96
C GLY A 40 4.31 10.48 8.80
N LEU A 41 3.19 11.11 8.45
CA LEU A 41 2.35 10.72 7.32
C LEU A 41 3.10 10.85 6.00
N LEU A 42 3.88 11.93 5.81
CA LEU A 42 4.69 12.12 4.61
C LEU A 42 5.74 11.00 4.47
N LEU A 43 6.44 10.69 5.57
CA LEU A 43 7.45 9.63 5.60
C LEU A 43 6.84 8.25 5.37
N GLY A 44 5.74 7.95 6.06
CA GLY A 44 5.00 6.69 5.94
C GLY A 44 4.39 6.49 4.56
N ALA A 45 3.83 7.55 3.96
CA ALA A 45 3.34 7.52 2.60
C ALA A 45 4.48 7.31 1.59
N ALA A 46 5.61 8.00 1.74
CA ALA A 46 6.77 7.82 0.87
C ALA A 46 7.31 6.38 0.93
N VAL A 47 7.54 5.85 2.13
CA VAL A 47 8.01 4.48 2.32
C VAL A 47 6.98 3.46 1.83
N GLY A 48 5.71 3.63 2.21
CA GLY A 48 4.61 2.75 1.83
C GLY A 48 4.37 2.70 0.33
N LEU A 49 4.38 3.85 -0.34
CA LEU A 49 4.27 3.93 -1.79
C LEU A 49 5.45 3.26 -2.49
N THR A 50 6.68 3.51 -2.01
CA THR A 50 7.89 2.90 -2.59
C THR A 50 7.86 1.38 -2.45
N ALA A 51 7.49 0.87 -1.27
CA ALA A 51 7.34 -0.57 -1.02
C ALA A 51 6.20 -1.16 -1.86
N GLY A 52 5.07 -0.46 -1.98
CA GLY A 52 3.93 -0.89 -2.77
C GLY A 52 4.21 -0.92 -4.28
N VAL A 53 4.95 0.06 -4.80
CA VAL A 53 5.43 0.09 -6.19
C VAL A 53 6.47 -1.01 -6.44
N ALA A 54 7.42 -1.22 -5.52
CA ALA A 54 8.38 -2.32 -5.62
C ALA A 54 7.66 -3.67 -5.65
N ALA A 55 6.66 -3.86 -4.78
CA ALA A 55 5.81 -5.03 -4.80
C ALA A 55 5.00 -5.15 -6.12
N ASP A 56 4.46 -4.06 -6.67
CA ASP A 56 3.78 -4.07 -7.97
C ASP A 56 4.68 -4.59 -9.09
N THR A 57 5.92 -4.08 -9.15
CA THR A 57 6.89 -4.53 -10.16
C THR A 57 7.27 -6.00 -9.99
N LEU A 58 7.34 -6.50 -8.76
CA LEU A 58 7.59 -7.91 -8.45
C LEU A 58 6.40 -8.81 -8.81
N LEU A 59 5.17 -8.38 -8.49
CA LEU A 59 3.95 -9.09 -8.86
C LEU A 59 3.77 -9.14 -10.38
N ARG A 60 4.06 -8.03 -11.09
CA ARG A 60 4.05 -7.99 -12.56
C ARG A 60 5.00 -9.01 -13.17
N ARG A 61 6.22 -9.15 -12.62
CA ARG A 61 7.18 -10.19 -13.05
C ARG A 61 6.72 -11.62 -12.75
N ARG A 62 5.83 -11.81 -11.78
CA ARG A 62 5.28 -13.12 -11.43
C ARG A 62 4.13 -13.53 -12.34
N SER A 63 3.42 -12.56 -12.90
CA SER A 63 2.31 -12.80 -13.82
C SER A 63 2.74 -13.18 -15.24
N ASP A 64 4.03 -13.02 -15.58
CA ASP A 64 4.62 -13.29 -16.90
C ASP A 64 5.32 -14.66 -16.98
N ARG A 65 5.03 -15.57 -16.03
CA ARG A 65 5.47 -16.97 -16.00
C ARG A 65 4.27 -17.88 -15.82
#